data_AF-A0A0G8CKT9-F1
#
_entry.id   AF-A0A0G8CKT9-F1
#
_cell.length_a   1.000
_cell.length_b   1.000
_cell.length_c   1.000
_cell.angle_alpha   90.00
_cell.angle_beta   90.00
_cell.angle_gamma   90.00
#
_symmetry.space_group_name_H-M   'P 1'
#
loop_
_entity.id
_entity.type
_entity.pdbx_description
1 polymer ?
#
loop_
_entity_poly.entity_id
_entity_poly.type
_entity_poly.pdbx_seq_one_letter_code
_entity_poly.pdbx_strand_id
1 'polypeptide(L)'
;MDNKDKNSKFSFFRNLLNGDEKESNEKGKKITPKFLLVLLILGILLMFSSSLFSSKKEEVPVFKEQKTQNQEKDVPTFGQKNNDSMSNVEKYEKAYEQELKAALEEIAGVKNVTIKVNLDSSEEKILEKNTVKRSQTTGETDKTGGKREVEDESLDEKTVIIREGDKETPVVLRTEKPKVRGVLVVAKGVDNIQVKAMVKEAVIRLLDVPAHRVSVSPKN
;
A
#
# COMPACT_ATOMS: atom_id res chain seq x y z
N MET A 1 13.74 -55.46 12.88
CA MET A 1 12.77 -55.45 11.75
C MET A 1 11.53 -56.17 12.25
N ASP A 2 10.81 -55.60 13.21
CA ASP A 2 10.00 -54.34 13.12
C ASP A 2 9.00 -54.45 11.98
N ASN A 3 7.70 -54.24 12.15
CA ASN A 3 7.08 -53.24 12.99
C ASN A 3 5.60 -53.63 13.18
N LYS A 4 5.12 -53.61 14.43
CA LYS A 4 3.70 -53.75 14.79
C LYS A 4 3.43 -52.59 15.74
N ASP A 5 2.62 -51.61 15.32
CA ASP A 5 1.88 -50.69 16.19
C ASP A 5 1.23 -49.56 15.36
N LYS A 6 -0.08 -49.64 15.15
CA LYS A 6 -0.94 -48.49 14.85
C LYS A 6 -2.33 -48.75 15.42
N ASN A 7 -2.64 -48.10 16.55
CA ASN A 7 -3.93 -47.45 16.89
C ASN A 7 -4.14 -47.41 18.41
N SER A 8 -3.55 -46.40 19.09
CA SER A 8 -3.79 -46.13 20.52
C SER A 8 -3.95 -44.64 20.84
N LYS A 9 -4.39 -43.81 19.88
CA LYS A 9 -4.52 -42.35 20.07
C LYS A 9 -5.95 -41.84 20.32
N PHE A 10 -6.94 -42.73 20.45
CA PHE A 10 -8.36 -42.34 20.60
C PHE A 10 -9.00 -42.67 21.96
N SER A 11 -8.26 -43.23 22.92
CA SER A 11 -8.76 -43.48 24.29
C SER A 11 -8.50 -42.34 25.27
N PHE A 12 -7.63 -41.38 24.91
CA PHE A 12 -7.20 -40.30 25.82
C PHE A 12 -8.22 -39.15 25.93
N PHE A 13 -9.03 -38.92 24.90
CA PHE A 13 -9.96 -37.78 24.85
C PHE A 13 -11.28 -38.00 25.59
N ARG A 14 -11.63 -39.24 25.94
CA ARG A 14 -12.89 -39.54 26.62
C ARG A 14 -12.88 -39.24 28.12
N ASN A 15 -11.70 -39.01 28.71
CA ASN A 15 -11.55 -38.72 30.14
C ASN A 15 -11.37 -37.23 30.46
N LEU A 16 -11.54 -36.35 29.45
CA LEU A 16 -11.45 -34.89 29.59
C LEU A 16 -12.82 -34.20 29.56
N LEU A 17 -13.90 -34.95 29.35
CA LEU A 17 -15.22 -34.37 29.09
C LEU A 17 -16.31 -35.07 29.91
N ASN A 18 -16.13 -35.18 31.23
CA ASN A 18 -17.20 -35.38 32.22
C ASN A 18 -16.63 -35.39 33.65
N GLY A 19 -17.17 -34.54 34.54
CA GLY A 19 -16.95 -34.68 35.98
C GLY A 19 -17.00 -33.37 36.76
N ASP A 20 -18.16 -33.12 37.36
CA ASP A 20 -18.58 -31.99 38.19
C ASP A 20 -17.85 -31.80 39.54
N GLU A 21 -18.02 -30.56 40.05
CA GLU A 21 -18.17 -30.14 41.45
C GLU A 21 -16.96 -29.88 42.41
N LYS A 22 -16.96 -28.61 42.87
CA LYS A 22 -16.84 -28.09 44.26
C LYS A 22 -15.49 -27.63 44.86
N GLU A 23 -15.50 -26.32 45.12
CA GLU A 23 -15.16 -25.58 46.36
C GLU A 23 -13.73 -25.51 46.94
N SER A 24 -13.23 -24.26 46.92
CA SER A 24 -12.64 -23.49 48.04
C SER A 24 -11.30 -23.93 48.65
N ASN A 25 -10.28 -23.08 48.49
CA ASN A 25 -9.73 -22.28 49.61
C ASN A 25 -8.58 -21.36 49.15
N GLU A 26 -8.76 -20.06 49.32
CA GLU A 26 -7.68 -19.08 49.41
C GLU A 26 -6.79 -19.34 50.63
N LYS A 27 -5.47 -19.33 50.45
CA LYS A 27 -4.54 -18.76 51.46
C LYS A 27 -3.39 -18.05 50.74
N GLY A 28 -3.55 -16.73 50.58
CA GLY A 28 -2.51 -15.82 50.09
C GLY A 28 -1.26 -15.87 50.98
N LYS A 29 -0.17 -16.39 50.43
CA LYS A 29 1.15 -16.35 51.06
C LYS A 29 1.67 -14.92 50.97
N LYS A 30 1.63 -14.18 52.08
CA LYS A 30 2.11 -12.80 52.17
C LYS A 30 3.58 -12.73 51.76
N ILE A 31 3.86 -12.25 50.55
CA ILE A 31 5.20 -11.85 50.11
C ILE A 31 5.67 -10.73 51.04
N THR A 32 6.72 -10.99 51.80
CA THR A 32 7.30 -9.99 52.69
C THR A 32 7.99 -8.91 51.85
N PRO A 33 7.86 -7.61 52.20
CA PRO A 33 8.41 -6.52 51.40
C PRO A 33 9.93 -6.60 51.23
N LYS A 34 10.61 -7.31 52.15
CA LYS A 34 12.04 -7.62 52.06
C LYS A 34 12.38 -8.53 50.87
N PHE A 35 11.52 -9.49 50.54
CA PHE A 35 11.72 -10.37 49.38
C PHE A 35 11.56 -9.61 48.06
N LEU A 36 10.60 -8.68 48.01
CA LEU A 36 10.37 -7.78 46.88
C LEU A 36 11.57 -6.84 46.66
N LEU A 37 12.18 -6.34 47.75
CA LEU A 37 13.35 -5.47 47.69
C LEU A 37 14.61 -6.22 47.19
N VAL A 38 14.82 -7.47 47.62
CA VAL A 38 15.90 -8.32 47.11
C VAL A 38 15.73 -8.61 45.62
N LEU A 39 14.49 -8.88 45.18
CA LEU A 39 14.20 -9.17 43.77
C LEU A 39 14.38 -7.94 42.87
N LEU A 40 14.07 -6.74 43.40
CA LEU A 40 14.31 -5.46 42.72
C LEU A 40 15.82 -5.18 42.55
N ILE A 41 16.61 -5.38 43.61
CA ILE A 41 18.08 -5.20 43.54
C ILE A 41 18.69 -6.20 42.55
N LEU A 42 18.24 -7.46 42.57
CA LEU A 42 18.73 -8.49 41.64
C LEU A 42 18.39 -8.14 40.18
N GLY A 43 17.22 -7.57 39.93
CA GLY A 43 16.82 -7.10 38.59
C GLY A 43 17.70 -5.95 38.08
N ILE A 44 18.01 -4.96 38.93
CA ILE A 44 18.91 -3.86 38.58
C ILE A 44 20.32 -4.38 38.27
N LEU A 45 20.79 -5.36 39.06
CA LEU A 45 22.10 -5.97 38.89
C LEU A 45 22.22 -6.73 37.56
N LEU A 46 21.17 -7.46 37.15
CA LEU A 46 21.08 -8.10 35.84
C LEU A 46 21.04 -7.09 34.68
N MET A 47 20.32 -5.98 34.86
CA MET A 47 20.22 -4.93 33.83
C MET A 47 21.57 -4.28 33.53
N PHE A 48 22.39 -4.06 34.56
CA PHE A 48 23.77 -3.57 34.40
C PHE A 48 24.71 -4.62 33.80
N SER A 49 24.49 -5.91 34.07
CA SER A 49 25.30 -7.02 33.54
C SER A 49 25.21 -7.14 32.01
N SER A 50 24.08 -6.72 31.42
CA SER A 50 23.90 -6.72 29.96
C SER A 50 24.83 -5.76 29.23
N SER A 51 25.37 -4.75 29.93
CA SER A 51 26.32 -3.79 29.37
C SER A 51 27.73 -4.37 29.17
N LEU A 52 28.08 -5.46 29.85
CA LEU A 52 29.41 -6.08 29.77
C LEU A 52 29.52 -7.14 28.66
N PHE A 53 28.41 -7.50 28.01
CA PHE A 53 28.39 -8.53 26.96
C PHE A 53 28.21 -7.99 25.53
N SER A 54 28.38 -6.68 25.32
CA SER A 54 28.51 -6.12 23.96
C SER A 54 29.94 -6.27 23.44
N SER A 55 30.33 -7.51 23.14
CA SER A 55 31.54 -7.81 22.40
C SER A 55 31.39 -7.38 20.93
N LYS A 56 32.14 -6.33 20.60
CA LYS A 56 32.70 -5.96 19.29
C LYS A 56 32.66 -7.11 18.27
N LYS A 57 31.88 -6.97 17.19
CA LYS A 57 32.04 -7.79 15.98
C LYS A 57 32.82 -6.97 14.95
N GLU A 58 34.09 -7.32 14.81
CA GLU A 58 34.93 -6.88 13.70
C GLU A 58 34.59 -7.64 12.42
N GLU A 59 34.75 -6.91 11.33
CA GLU A 59 34.60 -7.30 9.93
C GLU A 59 35.79 -8.17 9.49
N VAL A 60 35.56 -9.22 8.70
CA VAL A 60 36.44 -9.64 7.58
C VAL A 60 35.74 -10.65 6.65
N PRO A 61 36.16 -10.76 5.36
CA PRO A 61 35.30 -11.09 4.22
C PRO A 61 35.44 -12.55 3.71
N VAL A 62 34.81 -12.81 2.56
CA VAL A 62 35.01 -13.93 1.58
C VAL A 62 33.81 -14.89 1.41
N PHE A 63 32.99 -14.53 0.43
CA PHE A 63 32.58 -15.33 -0.74
C PHE A 63 31.72 -16.62 -0.60
N LYS A 64 30.56 -16.51 -1.27
CA LYS A 64 29.87 -17.45 -2.18
C LYS A 64 28.96 -18.58 -1.65
N GLU A 65 27.78 -18.52 -2.29
CA GLU A 65 26.94 -19.61 -2.82
C GLU A 65 25.79 -20.14 -1.97
N GLN A 66 24.60 -19.62 -2.34
CA GLN A 66 23.30 -20.26 -2.50
C GLN A 66 23.02 -21.53 -1.68
N LYS A 67 22.02 -21.43 -0.80
CA LYS A 67 20.94 -22.42 -0.79
C LYS A 67 19.61 -21.81 -0.41
N THR A 68 18.74 -21.80 -1.42
CA THR A 68 17.28 -21.65 -1.39
C THR A 68 16.65 -22.39 -0.22
N GLN A 69 15.87 -21.69 0.60
CA GLN A 69 14.64 -22.25 1.16
C GLN A 69 13.55 -21.19 1.09
N ASN A 70 12.50 -21.55 0.35
CA ASN A 70 11.24 -20.85 0.26
C ASN A 70 10.77 -20.39 1.63
N GLN A 71 10.59 -19.08 1.80
CA GLN A 71 9.76 -18.55 2.87
C GLN A 71 8.46 -18.10 2.23
N GLU A 72 7.39 -18.67 2.77
CA GLU A 72 6.00 -18.39 2.47
C GLU A 72 5.76 -16.89 2.54
N LYS A 73 4.87 -16.40 1.68
CA LYS A 73 4.41 -15.02 1.66
C LYS A 73 3.73 -14.69 2.98
N ASP A 74 4.52 -14.21 3.92
CA ASP A 74 4.01 -13.61 5.14
C ASP A 74 3.28 -12.33 4.75
N VAL A 75 2.00 -12.29 5.11
CA VAL A 75 1.10 -11.16 4.91
C VAL A 75 1.72 -9.97 5.64
N PRO A 76 1.89 -8.79 5.03
CA PRO A 76 2.54 -7.67 5.70
C PRO A 76 1.73 -7.29 6.94
N THR A 77 2.29 -7.58 8.11
CA THR A 77 1.81 -7.08 9.40
C THR A 77 1.96 -5.57 9.38
N PHE A 78 0.85 -4.86 9.59
CA PHE A 78 0.79 -3.41 9.74
C PHE A 78 1.60 -3.01 10.98
N GLY A 79 2.89 -2.68 10.80
CA GLY A 79 3.73 -2.26 11.93
C GLY A 79 5.24 -2.37 11.77
N GLN A 80 5.78 -2.96 10.69
CA GLN A 80 7.23 -3.01 10.52
C GLN A 80 7.78 -1.75 9.85
N LYS A 81 8.35 -0.87 10.67
CA LYS A 81 9.06 0.36 10.29
C LYS A 81 10.36 0.02 9.57
N ASN A 82 10.27 -0.32 8.29
CA ASN A 82 11.40 -0.30 7.39
C ASN A 82 11.68 1.17 7.03
N ASN A 83 12.93 1.63 7.14
CA ASN A 83 13.38 2.98 6.77
C ASN A 83 13.31 3.27 5.24
N ASP A 84 12.43 2.57 4.54
CA ASP A 84 12.08 2.71 3.13
C ASP A 84 10.57 2.99 2.97
N SER A 85 10.01 3.68 3.98
CA SER A 85 8.58 3.99 4.12
C SER A 85 8.14 5.12 3.21
N MET A 86 8.57 5.09 1.97
CA MET A 86 8.09 6.01 0.95
C MET A 86 6.72 5.51 0.49
N SER A 87 5.69 6.36 0.58
CA SER A 87 4.35 5.96 0.14
C SER A 87 4.36 5.59 -1.35
N ASN A 88 3.48 4.68 -1.79
CA ASN A 88 3.42 4.30 -3.20
C ASN A 88 3.22 5.52 -4.12
N VAL A 89 2.46 6.53 -3.65
CA VAL A 89 2.25 7.79 -4.37
C VAL A 89 3.56 8.55 -4.53
N GLU A 90 4.31 8.73 -3.45
CA GLU A 90 5.57 9.48 -3.49
C GLU A 90 6.60 8.78 -4.42
N LYS A 91 6.59 7.44 -4.48
CA LYS A 91 7.45 6.68 -5.41
C LYS A 91 7.15 7.02 -6.87
N TYR A 92 5.87 7.11 -7.23
CA TYR A 92 5.47 7.55 -8.56
C TYR A 92 5.83 9.00 -8.84
N GLU A 93 5.65 9.90 -7.86
CA GLU A 93 6.06 11.31 -8.00
C GLU A 93 7.54 11.42 -8.32
N LYS A 94 8.41 10.72 -7.57
CA LYS A 94 9.85 10.71 -7.85
C LYS A 94 10.20 10.08 -9.20
N ALA A 95 9.51 9.03 -9.61
CA ALA A 95 9.72 8.41 -10.92
C ALA A 95 9.41 9.39 -12.06
N TYR A 96 8.26 10.07 -11.99
CA TYR A 96 7.90 11.11 -12.96
C TYR A 96 8.85 12.30 -12.93
N GLU A 97 9.27 12.75 -11.74
CA GLU A 97 10.28 13.82 -11.60
C GLU A 97 11.59 13.46 -12.33
N GLN A 98 12.04 12.21 -12.23
CA GLN A 98 13.27 11.73 -12.87
C GLN A 98 13.12 11.60 -14.40
N GLU A 99 12.04 10.99 -14.88
CA GLU A 99 11.77 10.86 -16.32
C GLU A 99 11.66 12.24 -16.99
N LEU A 100 10.88 13.15 -16.40
CA LEU A 100 10.73 14.50 -16.93
C LEU A 100 12.04 15.28 -16.89
N LYS A 101 12.85 15.09 -15.84
CA LYS A 101 14.14 15.76 -15.75
C LYS A 101 15.06 15.33 -16.89
N ALA A 102 15.16 14.02 -17.12
CA ALA A 102 15.97 13.48 -18.21
C ALA A 102 15.48 14.00 -19.57
N ALA A 103 14.17 13.93 -19.85
CA ALA A 103 13.61 14.38 -21.12
C ALA A 103 13.76 15.89 -21.36
N LEU A 104 13.59 16.72 -20.32
CA LEU A 104 13.70 18.18 -20.46
C LEU A 104 15.15 18.66 -20.54
N GLU A 105 16.12 17.93 -20.00
CA GLU A 105 17.55 18.26 -20.13
C GLU A 105 18.10 18.01 -21.54
N GLU A 106 17.42 17.21 -22.37
CA GLU A 106 17.75 17.01 -23.78
C GLU A 106 17.31 18.18 -24.67
N ILE A 107 16.44 19.06 -24.18
CA ILE A 107 15.96 20.22 -24.95
C ILE A 107 17.08 21.26 -25.04
N ALA A 108 17.38 21.69 -26.28
CA ALA A 108 18.37 22.71 -26.54
C ALA A 108 18.07 24.01 -25.77
N GLY A 109 19.03 24.44 -24.94
CA GLY A 109 18.92 25.68 -24.16
C GLY A 109 18.33 25.49 -22.75
N VAL A 110 17.84 24.31 -22.39
CA VAL A 110 17.38 23.99 -21.03
C VAL A 110 18.52 23.35 -20.23
N LYS A 111 18.80 23.85 -19.02
CA LYS A 111 19.83 23.29 -18.14
C LYS A 111 19.38 23.31 -16.68
N ASN A 112 19.98 22.44 -15.86
CA ASN A 112 19.80 22.42 -14.40
C ASN A 112 18.32 22.38 -13.98
N VAL A 113 17.59 21.35 -14.43
CA VAL A 113 16.15 21.25 -14.26
C VAL A 113 15.83 20.68 -12.86
N THR A 114 14.95 21.38 -12.15
CA THR A 114 14.31 20.93 -10.91
C THR A 114 12.82 20.81 -11.17
N ILE A 115 12.24 19.65 -10.93
CA ILE A 115 10.83 19.36 -11.21
C ILE A 115 10.16 18.91 -9.93
N LYS A 116 8.94 19.36 -9.72
CA LYS A 116 8.02 18.81 -8.72
C LYS A 116 6.71 18.42 -9.36
N VAL A 117 6.30 17.18 -9.13
CA VAL A 117 5.07 16.59 -9.65
C VAL A 117 4.17 16.28 -8.46
N ASN A 118 2.87 16.58 -8.60
CA ASN A 118 1.87 16.22 -7.61
C ASN A 118 0.83 15.32 -8.28
N LEU A 119 0.54 14.18 -7.67
CA LEU A 119 -0.47 13.24 -8.16
C LEU A 119 -1.83 13.50 -7.52
N ASP A 120 -2.90 13.21 -8.25
CA ASP A 120 -4.25 13.42 -7.76
C ASP A 120 -4.71 12.30 -6.82
N SER A 121 -4.24 11.07 -7.07
CA SER A 121 -4.62 9.86 -6.35
C SER A 121 -3.49 8.83 -6.35
N SER A 122 -3.72 7.70 -5.66
CA SER A 122 -2.95 6.48 -5.88
C SER A 122 -3.42 5.75 -7.15
N GLU A 123 -2.79 4.61 -7.46
CA GLU A 123 -3.25 3.69 -8.50
C GLU A 123 -4.75 3.39 -8.36
N GLU A 124 -5.45 3.41 -9.49
CA GLU A 124 -6.88 3.11 -9.56
C GLU A 124 -7.08 1.68 -10.09
N LYS A 125 -7.85 0.87 -9.37
CA LYS A 125 -8.19 -0.49 -9.81
C LYS A 125 -9.60 -0.48 -10.40
N ILE A 126 -9.68 -0.74 -11.69
CA ILE A 126 -10.96 -0.86 -12.39
C ILE A 126 -11.48 -2.28 -12.20
N LEU A 127 -12.64 -2.39 -11.56
CA LEU A 127 -13.29 -3.67 -11.26
C LEU A 127 -14.29 -4.03 -12.36
N GLU A 128 -14.47 -5.32 -12.58
CA GLU A 128 -15.49 -5.82 -13.50
C GLU A 128 -16.89 -5.67 -12.90
N LYS A 129 -17.82 -5.13 -13.67
CA LYS A 129 -19.21 -4.88 -13.27
C LYS A 129 -20.17 -5.39 -14.34
N ASN A 130 -21.16 -6.18 -13.91
CA ASN A 130 -22.32 -6.49 -14.72
C ASN A 130 -23.24 -5.25 -14.76
N THR A 131 -23.51 -4.73 -15.95
CA THR A 131 -24.29 -3.50 -16.15
C THR A 131 -25.57 -3.81 -16.92
N VAL A 132 -26.72 -3.38 -16.39
CA VAL A 132 -28.03 -3.48 -17.06
C VAL A 132 -28.54 -2.05 -17.29
N LYS A 133 -28.51 -1.58 -18.54
CA LYS A 133 -29.06 -0.27 -18.93
C LYS A 133 -30.46 -0.46 -19.52
N ARG A 134 -31.45 0.26 -19.00
CA ARG A 134 -32.80 0.40 -19.59
C ARG A 134 -33.00 1.86 -19.98
N SER A 135 -33.43 2.12 -21.20
CA SER A 135 -33.77 3.47 -21.68
C SER A 135 -35.14 3.39 -22.34
N GLN A 136 -36.05 4.27 -21.93
CA GLN A 136 -37.41 4.36 -22.45
C GLN A 136 -37.69 5.82 -22.80
N THR A 137 -37.90 6.09 -24.10
CA THR A 137 -38.31 7.40 -24.58
C THR A 137 -39.77 7.33 -25.00
N THR A 138 -40.63 8.11 -24.35
CA THR A 138 -42.06 8.20 -24.64
C THR A 138 -42.38 9.58 -25.20
N GLY A 139 -42.84 9.64 -26.44
CA GLY A 139 -43.32 10.87 -27.07
C GLY A 139 -44.85 10.92 -27.10
N GLU A 140 -45.45 11.99 -26.59
CA GLU A 140 -46.88 12.28 -26.70
C GLU A 140 -47.10 13.52 -27.56
N THR A 141 -48.07 13.49 -28.47
CA THR A 141 -48.46 14.66 -29.28
C THR A 141 -49.97 14.88 -29.17
N ASP A 142 -50.35 16.00 -28.57
CA ASP A 142 -51.75 16.38 -28.36
C ASP A 142 -52.41 16.84 -29.67
N LYS A 143 -53.73 16.66 -29.76
CA LYS A 143 -54.53 17.12 -30.92
C LYS A 143 -54.51 18.64 -31.11
N THR A 144 -54.16 19.39 -30.07
CA THR A 144 -53.96 20.85 -30.07
C THR A 144 -52.52 21.28 -30.35
N GLY A 145 -51.61 20.34 -30.65
CA GLY A 145 -50.23 20.64 -31.07
C GLY A 145 -49.18 20.66 -29.95
N GLY A 146 -49.53 20.26 -28.73
CA GLY A 146 -48.55 20.06 -27.66
C GLY A 146 -47.70 18.81 -27.92
N LYS A 147 -46.37 18.92 -27.81
CA LYS A 147 -45.45 17.77 -27.86
C LYS A 147 -44.82 17.57 -26.50
N ARG A 148 -44.92 16.37 -25.93
CA ARG A 148 -44.20 15.95 -24.72
C ARG A 148 -43.24 14.82 -25.09
N GLU A 149 -42.07 14.85 -24.48
CA GLU A 149 -41.07 13.80 -24.61
C GLU A 149 -40.61 13.48 -23.19
N VAL A 150 -40.73 12.22 -22.80
CA VAL A 150 -40.33 11.69 -21.50
C VAL A 150 -39.22 10.69 -21.75
N GLU A 151 -38.06 10.92 -21.17
CA GLU A 151 -36.92 10.02 -21.27
C GLU A 151 -36.64 9.44 -19.88
N ASP A 152 -36.81 8.13 -19.74
CA ASP A 152 -36.52 7.35 -18.54
C ASP A 152 -35.26 6.51 -18.80
N GLU A 153 -34.18 6.82 -18.10
CA GLU A 153 -32.96 6.01 -18.09
C GLU A 153 -32.76 5.35 -16.71
N SER A 154 -32.51 4.04 -16.70
CA SER A 154 -32.17 3.25 -15.50
C SER A 154 -30.88 2.48 -15.75
N LEU A 155 -29.94 2.56 -14.81
CA LEU A 155 -28.64 1.90 -14.87
C LEU A 155 -28.43 1.07 -13.60
N ASP A 156 -28.43 -0.26 -13.72
CA ASP A 156 -28.15 -1.18 -12.62
C ASP A 156 -26.73 -1.75 -12.79
N GLU A 157 -25.81 -1.45 -11.87
CA GLU A 157 -24.43 -1.97 -11.87
C GLU A 157 -24.17 -2.93 -10.70
N LYS A 158 -23.56 -4.09 -10.97
CA LYS A 158 -23.18 -5.07 -9.94
C LYS A 158 -21.75 -5.60 -10.15
N THR A 159 -20.87 -5.38 -9.17
CA THR A 159 -19.49 -5.89 -9.19
C THR A 159 -19.44 -7.41 -9.22
N VAL A 160 -18.56 -7.97 -10.05
CA VAL A 160 -18.35 -9.42 -10.16
C VAL A 160 -17.34 -9.87 -9.10
N ILE A 161 -17.73 -10.87 -8.30
CA ILE A 161 -16.93 -11.44 -7.21
C ILE A 161 -16.66 -12.91 -7.52
N ILE A 162 -15.41 -13.32 -7.38
CA ILE A 162 -14.99 -14.74 -7.42
C ILE A 162 -14.89 -15.24 -5.98
N ARG A 163 -15.36 -16.46 -5.76
CA ARG A 163 -15.29 -17.15 -4.47
C ARG A 163 -14.32 -18.33 -4.56
N GLU A 164 -13.25 -18.28 -3.79
CA GLU A 164 -12.30 -19.38 -3.63
C GLU A 164 -12.28 -19.82 -2.17
N GLY A 165 -13.04 -20.86 -1.84
CA GLY A 165 -13.24 -21.31 -0.45
C GLY A 165 -13.89 -20.22 0.40
N ASP A 166 -13.20 -19.77 1.44
CA ASP A 166 -13.66 -18.72 2.37
C ASP A 166 -13.28 -17.30 1.94
N LYS A 167 -12.62 -17.12 0.78
CA LYS A 167 -12.20 -15.80 0.29
C LYS A 167 -13.12 -15.32 -0.83
N GLU A 168 -13.70 -14.13 -0.63
CA GLU A 168 -14.42 -13.39 -1.67
C GLU A 168 -13.54 -12.22 -2.18
N THR A 169 -13.18 -12.24 -3.46
CA THR A 169 -12.39 -11.15 -4.08
C THR A 169 -13.06 -10.64 -5.37
N PRO A 170 -13.06 -9.32 -5.62
CA PRO A 170 -13.60 -8.78 -6.86
C PRO A 170 -12.66 -9.06 -8.04
N VAL A 171 -13.25 -9.18 -9.24
CA VAL A 171 -12.47 -9.28 -10.48
C VAL A 171 -11.91 -7.90 -10.84
N VAL A 172 -10.59 -7.80 -10.95
CA VAL A 172 -9.90 -6.58 -11.41
C VAL A 172 -9.65 -6.68 -12.92
N LEU A 173 -10.21 -5.76 -13.70
CA LEU A 173 -10.03 -5.71 -15.15
C LEU A 173 -8.66 -5.13 -15.52
N ARG A 174 -8.30 -3.98 -14.93
CA ARG A 174 -7.00 -3.32 -15.12
C ARG A 174 -6.66 -2.37 -13.98
N THR A 175 -5.39 -2.09 -13.82
CA THR A 175 -4.88 -1.05 -12.90
C THR A 175 -4.38 0.13 -13.72
N GLU A 176 -4.90 1.31 -13.45
CA GLU A 176 -4.51 2.55 -14.12
C GLU A 176 -3.51 3.35 -13.27
N LYS A 177 -2.57 4.01 -13.96
CA LYS A 177 -1.60 4.91 -13.31
C LYS A 177 -2.32 6.14 -12.75
N PRO A 178 -1.84 6.71 -11.63
CA PRO A 178 -2.44 7.89 -11.05
C PRO A 178 -2.35 9.11 -11.99
N LYS A 179 -3.41 9.91 -12.02
CA LYS A 179 -3.45 11.16 -12.80
C LYS A 179 -2.56 12.23 -12.16
N VAL A 180 -1.88 13.02 -12.98
CA VAL A 180 -1.06 14.14 -12.51
C VAL A 180 -1.95 15.35 -12.24
N ARG A 181 -1.91 15.87 -11.01
CA ARG A 181 -2.63 17.07 -10.61
C ARG A 181 -1.96 18.33 -11.14
N GLY A 182 -0.63 18.40 -11.08
CA GLY A 182 0.12 19.56 -11.54
C GLY A 182 1.62 19.35 -11.54
N VAL A 183 2.31 20.20 -12.29
CA VAL A 183 3.77 20.13 -12.47
C VAL A 183 4.36 21.52 -12.31
N LEU A 184 5.40 21.62 -11.49
CA LEU A 184 6.27 22.78 -11.39
C LEU A 184 7.62 22.43 -12.02
N VAL A 185 8.04 23.21 -13.00
CA VAL A 185 9.34 23.11 -13.64
C VAL A 185 10.14 24.38 -13.35
N VAL A 186 11.32 24.20 -12.76
CA VAL A 186 12.29 25.28 -12.55
C VAL A 186 13.56 24.93 -13.29
N ALA A 187 13.95 25.71 -14.28
CA ALA A 187 15.11 25.43 -15.12
C ALA A 187 15.86 26.69 -15.50
N LYS A 188 17.13 26.54 -15.86
CA LYS A 188 17.90 27.62 -16.50
C LYS A 188 17.59 27.60 -18.01
N GLY A 189 17.38 28.79 -18.59
CA GLY A 189 17.12 28.96 -20.02
C GLY A 189 15.64 29.15 -20.39
N VAL A 190 14.72 28.95 -19.44
CA VAL A 190 13.28 29.26 -19.62
C VAL A 190 12.95 30.75 -19.40
N ASP A 191 13.96 31.60 -19.35
CA ASP A 191 13.82 33.06 -19.51
C ASP A 191 13.44 33.42 -20.94
N ASN A 192 13.92 32.64 -21.91
CA ASN A 192 13.52 32.77 -23.29
C ASN A 192 12.08 32.25 -23.45
N ILE A 193 11.22 33.11 -24.00
CA ILE A 193 9.79 32.83 -24.17
C ILE A 193 9.53 31.62 -25.08
N GLN A 194 10.38 31.39 -26.09
CA GLN A 194 10.28 30.25 -27.00
C GLN A 194 10.60 28.94 -26.27
N VAL A 195 11.66 28.94 -25.47
CA VAL A 195 12.06 27.77 -24.67
C VAL A 195 11.01 27.48 -23.58
N LYS A 196 10.50 28.52 -22.92
CA LYS A 196 9.42 28.39 -21.93
C LYS A 196 8.16 27.78 -22.55
N ALA A 197 7.75 28.24 -23.73
CA ALA A 197 6.59 27.70 -24.44
C ALA A 197 6.81 26.24 -24.81
N MET A 198 7.98 25.89 -25.36
CA MET A 198 8.35 24.52 -25.74
C MET A 198 8.32 23.56 -24.54
N VAL A 199 8.91 23.96 -23.40
CA VAL A 199 8.89 23.15 -22.17
C VAL A 199 7.47 22.98 -21.66
N LYS A 200 6.68 24.06 -21.59
CA LYS A 200 5.30 24.01 -21.12
C LYS A 200 4.46 23.05 -21.98
N GLU A 201 4.61 23.17 -23.30
CA GLU A 201 3.88 22.36 -24.27
C GLU A 201 4.29 20.88 -24.24
N ALA A 202 5.59 20.59 -24.07
CA ALA A 202 6.09 19.23 -23.91
C ALA A 202 5.49 18.55 -22.67
N VAL A 203 5.46 19.25 -21.52
CA VAL A 203 4.89 18.71 -20.28
C VAL A 203 3.39 18.45 -20.41
N ILE A 204 2.65 19.37 -21.04
CA ILE A 204 1.21 19.21 -21.27
C ILE A 204 0.94 17.94 -22.08
N ARG A 205 1.67 17.72 -23.18
CA ARG A 205 1.45 16.57 -24.07
C ARG A 205 1.92 15.24 -23.47
N LEU A 206 3.00 15.26 -22.71
CA LEU A 206 3.56 14.03 -22.14
C LEU A 206 2.70 13.48 -21.00
N LEU A 207 2.17 14.34 -20.13
CA LEU A 207 1.42 13.94 -18.95
C LEU A 207 -0.10 14.14 -19.05
N ASP A 208 -0.60 14.65 -20.19
CA ASP A 208 -2.00 15.03 -20.40
C ASP A 208 -2.53 15.98 -19.29
N VAL A 209 -1.70 16.96 -18.92
CA VAL A 209 -2.03 17.90 -17.85
C VAL A 209 -2.53 19.23 -18.44
N PRO A 210 -3.66 19.79 -17.96
CA PRO A 210 -4.16 21.07 -18.44
C PRO A 210 -3.14 22.21 -18.28
N ALA A 211 -3.11 23.13 -19.25
CA ALA A 211 -2.12 24.22 -19.32
C ALA A 211 -2.11 25.17 -18.11
N HIS A 212 -3.21 25.28 -17.36
CA HIS A 212 -3.33 26.09 -16.15
C HIS A 212 -2.76 25.39 -14.90
N ARG A 213 -2.41 24.10 -14.99
CA ARG A 213 -1.82 23.30 -13.89
C ARG A 213 -0.31 23.04 -14.07
N VAL A 214 0.28 23.65 -15.11
CA VAL A 214 1.71 23.57 -15.40
C VAL A 214 2.32 24.96 -15.20
N SER A 215 3.30 25.04 -14.31
CA SER A 215 4.05 26.26 -14.04
C SER A 215 5.52 26.07 -14.43
N VAL A 216 6.05 27.02 -15.20
CA VAL A 216 7.44 27.02 -15.67
C VAL A 216 8.10 28.32 -15.25
N SER A 217 9.10 28.22 -14.38
CA SER A 217 9.80 29.36 -13.80
C SER A 217 11.30 29.29 -14.07
N PRO A 218 11.96 30.44 -14.29
CA PRO A 218 13.41 30.45 -14.43
C PRO A 218 14.10 30.17 -13.10
N LYS A 219 15.29 29.58 -13.20
CA LYS A 219 16.20 29.37 -12.08
C LYS A 219 17.16 30.56 -11.98
N ASN A 220 17.16 31.23 -10.83
CA ASN A 220 18.13 32.28 -10.49
C ASN A 220 19.54 31.72 -10.34
#